data_AF-A0A7S2FN12-F1
#
_entry.id   AF-A0A7S2FN12-F1
#
_cell.length_a   1.000
_cell.length_b   1.000
_cell.length_c   1.000
_cell.angle_alpha   90.00
_cell.angle_beta   90.00
_cell.angle_gamma   90.00
#
_symmetry.space_group_name_H-M   'P 1'
#
loop_
_entity.id
_entity.type
_entity.pdbx_description
1 polymer ?
#
loop_
_entity_poly.entity_id
_entity_poly.type
_entity_poly.pdbx_seq_one_letter_code
_entity_poly.pdbx_strand_id
1 'polypeptide(L)'
;EYLFKSGDNNILESVDCGLVVASLDDEGLLKACGIPFLSHLVLLDGQDVAFWPSTKVEALLQENEQSFRCLTFMLPIERTLVVPPGQLGITIRTNPRIPDNGLFINSIVPNSYLSQQGVTTNSYITHVNGVDIRKLDFDSQIDSITAYHGGYPR
;
A
#
# COMPACT_ATOMS: atom_id res chain seq x y z
N GLU A 1 4.21 23.42 -18.39
CA GLU A 1 3.20 22.41 -18.74
C GLU A 1 2.21 22.21 -17.59
N TYR A 2 1.06 21.62 -17.90
CA TYR A 2 0.06 21.09 -16.96
C TYR A 2 0.70 19.98 -16.11
N LEU A 3 0.42 19.94 -14.81
CA LEU A 3 0.97 18.94 -13.89
C LEU A 3 0.56 17.51 -14.29
N PHE A 4 -0.55 17.38 -15.03
CA PHE A 4 -1.19 16.10 -15.29
C PHE A 4 -1.42 15.73 -16.77
N LYS A 5 -0.84 16.46 -17.73
CA LYS A 5 -0.92 16.09 -19.15
C LYS A 5 0.43 15.67 -19.71
N SER A 6 0.63 14.36 -19.81
CA SER A 6 1.64 13.77 -20.71
C SER A 6 0.93 13.02 -21.83
N GLY A 7 0.46 13.74 -22.87
CA GLY A 7 -0.18 13.12 -24.04
C GLY A 7 -1.35 12.19 -23.69
N ASP A 8 -1.71 11.29 -24.59
CA ASP A 8 -2.78 10.29 -24.39
C ASP A 8 -2.48 9.24 -23.29
N ASN A 9 -1.47 9.46 -22.43
CA ASN A 9 -1.04 8.52 -21.40
C ASN A 9 -1.52 8.96 -20.01
N ASN A 10 -2.35 8.13 -19.39
CA ASN A 10 -2.81 8.33 -18.02
C ASN A 10 -1.63 8.26 -17.03
N ILE A 11 -1.51 9.26 -16.15
CA ILE A 11 -0.49 9.32 -15.09
C ILE A 11 -0.78 8.31 -13.98
N LEU A 12 -2.06 8.04 -13.73
CA LEU A 12 -2.51 7.04 -12.79
C LEU A 12 -3.21 5.92 -13.56
N GLU A 13 -2.92 4.69 -13.16
CA GLU A 13 -3.64 3.52 -13.64
C GLU A 13 -4.34 2.88 -12.44
N SER A 14 -5.61 2.53 -12.63
CA SER A 14 -6.26 1.60 -11.71
C SER A 14 -5.69 0.23 -12.02
N VAL A 15 -4.86 -0.28 -11.13
CA VAL A 15 -4.53 -1.69 -11.12
C VAL A 15 -5.45 -2.41 -10.15
N ASP A 16 -5.48 -3.71 -10.31
CA ASP A 16 -6.20 -4.67 -9.51
C ASP A 16 -6.09 -4.44 -7.99
N CYS A 17 -4.94 -3.96 -7.50
CA CYS A 17 -4.65 -3.70 -6.09
C CYS A 17 -4.65 -2.22 -5.67
N GLY A 18 -5.19 -1.31 -6.49
CA GLY A 18 -5.37 0.11 -6.16
C GLY A 18 -4.91 1.04 -7.27
N LEU A 19 -4.74 2.33 -6.95
CA LEU A 19 -4.19 3.30 -7.89
C LEU A 19 -2.68 3.30 -7.83
N VAL A 20 -2.04 3.15 -8.99
CA VAL A 20 -0.59 3.26 -9.14
C VAL A 20 -0.23 4.42 -10.04
N VAL A 21 0.95 4.96 -9.82
CA VAL A 21 1.56 5.95 -10.72
C VAL A 21 2.10 5.24 -11.96
N ALA A 22 1.32 5.25 -13.05
CA ALA A 22 1.60 4.48 -14.27
C ALA A 22 2.35 5.27 -15.35
N SER A 23 2.46 6.58 -15.21
CA SER A 23 3.30 7.41 -16.06
C SER A 23 3.80 8.62 -15.27
N LEU A 24 5.08 8.94 -15.42
CA LEU A 24 5.71 10.13 -14.87
C LEU A 24 6.40 10.86 -16.02
N ASP A 25 6.09 12.14 -16.17
CA ASP A 25 6.91 13.01 -17.00
C ASP A 25 8.30 13.14 -16.38
N ASP A 26 9.35 13.04 -17.20
CA ASP A 26 10.74 13.16 -16.78
C ASP A 26 11.06 14.52 -16.16
N GLU A 27 10.31 15.55 -16.54
CA GLU A 27 10.38 16.91 -15.97
C GLU A 27 9.19 17.21 -15.03
N GLY A 28 8.33 16.23 -14.77
CA GLY A 28 7.11 16.37 -13.99
C GLY A 28 7.36 16.56 -12.49
N LEU A 29 6.51 17.39 -11.86
CA LEU A 29 6.58 17.68 -10.43
C LEU A 29 6.47 16.43 -9.54
N LEU A 30 5.71 15.41 -9.95
CA LEU A 30 5.61 14.15 -9.20
C LEU A 30 6.97 13.43 -9.10
N LYS A 31 7.74 13.42 -10.20
CA LYS A 31 9.09 12.86 -10.22
C LYS A 31 10.07 13.71 -9.41
N ALA A 32 9.96 15.04 -9.50
CA ALA A 32 10.76 15.97 -8.69
C ALA A 32 10.47 15.83 -7.18
N CYS A 33 9.25 15.48 -6.81
CA CYS A 33 8.84 15.15 -5.43
C CYS A 33 9.29 13.74 -4.99
N GLY A 34 9.99 12.98 -5.84
CA GLY A 34 10.52 11.66 -5.52
C GLY A 34 9.48 10.55 -5.49
N ILE A 35 8.31 10.75 -6.11
CA ILE A 35 7.28 9.71 -6.21
C ILE A 35 7.77 8.65 -7.21
N PRO A 36 7.94 7.37 -6.80
CA PRO A 36 8.42 6.33 -7.69
C PRO A 36 7.39 5.95 -8.74
N PHE A 37 7.87 5.58 -9.91
CA PHE A 37 7.06 4.89 -10.92
C PHE A 37 6.47 3.59 -10.33
N LEU A 38 5.21 3.29 -10.67
CA LEU A 38 4.40 2.18 -10.13
C LEU A 38 4.18 2.19 -8.63
N SER A 39 4.45 3.30 -7.94
CA SER A 39 4.11 3.42 -6.53
C SER A 39 2.59 3.48 -6.34
N HIS A 40 2.11 2.76 -5.32
CA HIS A 40 0.71 2.81 -4.94
C HIS A 40 0.39 4.15 -4.27
N LEU A 41 -0.73 4.74 -4.64
CA LEU A 41 -1.25 5.95 -4.02
C LEU A 41 -2.20 5.58 -2.89
N VAL A 42 -1.84 5.90 -1.65
CA VAL A 42 -2.66 5.56 -0.48
C VAL A 42 -3.48 6.76 -0.03
N LEU A 43 -2.84 7.92 0.18
CA LEU A 43 -3.55 9.17 0.45
C LEU A 43 -3.32 10.22 -0.63
N LEU A 44 -4.38 10.99 -0.91
CA LEU A 44 -4.37 12.21 -1.69
C LEU A 44 -5.10 13.31 -0.89
N ASP A 45 -4.39 14.38 -0.54
CA ASP A 45 -4.90 15.48 0.31
C ASP A 45 -5.49 15.01 1.64
N GLY A 46 -4.85 14.01 2.24
CA GLY A 46 -5.29 13.40 3.49
C GLY A 46 -6.52 12.49 3.35
N GLN A 47 -7.05 12.29 2.14
CA GLN A 47 -8.13 11.36 1.87
C GLN A 47 -7.57 10.02 1.43
N ASP A 48 -8.12 8.93 1.98
CA ASP A 48 -7.75 7.56 1.59
C ASP A 48 -8.34 7.25 0.22
N VAL A 49 -7.45 7.19 -0.77
CA VAL A 49 -7.77 6.95 -2.18
C VAL A 49 -7.38 5.55 -2.64
N ALA A 50 -6.86 4.69 -1.76
CA ALA A 50 -6.36 3.37 -2.12
C ALA A 50 -7.39 2.49 -2.83
N PHE A 51 -8.68 2.75 -2.57
CA PHE A 51 -9.82 2.00 -3.13
C PHE A 51 -10.78 2.86 -3.95
N TRP A 52 -10.38 4.08 -4.30
CA TRP A 52 -11.21 4.92 -5.14
C TRP A 52 -11.12 4.46 -6.61
N PRO A 53 -12.22 4.56 -7.39
CA PRO A 53 -12.14 4.41 -8.84
C PRO A 53 -11.16 5.43 -9.41
N SER A 54 -10.36 5.04 -10.42
CA SER A 54 -9.42 5.95 -11.08
C SER A 54 -10.09 7.23 -11.57
N THR A 55 -11.29 7.12 -12.15
CA THR A 55 -12.08 8.26 -12.63
C THR A 55 -12.38 9.30 -11.54
N LYS A 56 -12.57 8.87 -10.28
CA LYS A 56 -12.82 9.78 -9.16
C LYS A 56 -11.52 10.49 -8.75
N VAL A 57 -10.40 9.78 -8.78
CA VAL A 57 -9.09 10.37 -8.44
C VAL A 57 -8.62 11.30 -9.54
N GLU A 58 -8.80 10.94 -10.81
CA GLU A 58 -8.57 11.81 -11.97
C GLU A 58 -9.37 13.10 -11.88
N ALA A 59 -10.68 13.02 -11.55
CA ALA A 59 -11.51 14.20 -11.36
C ALA A 59 -10.98 15.11 -10.24
N LEU A 60 -10.53 14.53 -9.12
CA LEU A 60 -9.94 15.28 -8.01
C LEU A 60 -8.61 15.94 -8.38
N LEU A 61 -7.78 15.26 -9.18
CA LEU A 61 -6.53 15.83 -9.69
C LEU A 61 -6.79 16.97 -10.68
N GLN A 62 -7.78 16.83 -11.57
CA GLN A 62 -8.20 17.89 -12.49
C GLN A 62 -8.76 19.12 -11.75
N GLU A 63 -9.56 18.92 -10.70
CA GLU A 63 -10.05 20.02 -9.85
C GLU A 63 -8.89 20.74 -9.14
N ASN A 64 -7.90 19.99 -8.65
CA ASN A 64 -6.73 20.57 -8.02
C ASN A 64 -5.84 21.34 -9.01
N GLU A 65 -5.70 20.86 -10.24
CA GLU A 65 -5.01 21.57 -11.31
C GLU A 65 -5.65 22.93 -11.62
N GLN A 66 -6.98 22.99 -11.64
CA GLN A 66 -7.71 24.26 -11.85
C GLN A 66 -7.62 25.21 -10.66
N SER A 67 -7.50 24.67 -9.44
CA SER A 67 -7.50 25.47 -8.20
C SER A 67 -6.10 25.83 -7.70
N PHE A 68 -5.02 25.38 -8.36
CA PHE A 68 -3.62 25.62 -8.00
C PHE A 68 -3.29 25.26 -6.54
N ARG A 69 -3.95 24.25 -5.99
CA ARG A 69 -3.69 23.79 -4.62
C ARG A 69 -2.50 22.83 -4.59
N CYS A 70 -1.77 22.86 -3.48
CA CYS A 70 -0.72 21.89 -3.22
C CYS A 70 -1.36 20.55 -2.89
N LEU A 71 -1.00 19.51 -3.65
CA LEU A 71 -1.39 18.14 -3.37
C LEU A 71 -0.45 17.50 -2.36
N THR A 72 -1.01 16.81 -1.38
CA THR A 72 -0.24 15.96 -0.46
C THR A 72 -0.45 14.50 -0.81
N PHE A 73 0.63 13.80 -1.12
CA PHE A 73 0.62 12.37 -1.40
C PHE A 73 1.19 11.59 -0.21
N MET A 74 0.59 10.43 0.09
CA MET A 74 1.23 9.43 0.95
C MET A 74 1.36 8.12 0.19
N LEU A 75 2.60 7.68 0.07
CA LEU A 75 2.97 6.41 -0.56
C LEU A 75 3.16 5.34 0.52
N PRO A 76 2.90 4.06 0.23
CA PRO A 76 3.23 2.99 1.15
C PRO A 76 4.74 2.89 1.28
N ILE A 77 5.22 2.91 2.51
CA ILE A 77 6.61 2.64 2.83
C ILE A 77 6.77 1.13 2.92
N GLU A 78 7.41 0.52 1.91
CA GLU A 78 7.86 -0.86 2.03
C GLU A 78 8.98 -0.94 3.06
N ARG A 79 8.84 -1.87 4.00
CA ARG A 79 9.85 -2.12 5.03
C ARG A 79 9.92 -3.60 5.35
N THR A 80 11.13 -4.08 5.56
CA THR A 80 11.37 -5.42 6.09
C THR A 80 11.52 -5.31 7.60
N LEU A 81 10.71 -6.08 8.33
CA LEU A 81 10.77 -6.17 9.79
C LEU A 81 11.31 -7.54 10.21
N VAL A 82 12.31 -7.53 11.09
CA VAL A 82 12.80 -8.76 11.73
C VAL A 82 12.09 -8.90 13.06
N VAL A 83 11.08 -9.75 13.12
CA VAL A 83 10.27 -9.92 14.33
C VAL A 83 10.93 -10.94 15.24
N PRO A 84 11.16 -10.64 16.54
CA PRO A 84 11.69 -11.62 17.48
C PRO A 84 10.70 -12.75 17.72
N PRO A 85 11.17 -13.93 18.19
CA PRO A 85 10.29 -15.04 18.53
C PRO A 85 9.23 -14.64 19.56
N GLY A 86 7.96 -15.01 19.31
CA GLY A 86 6.85 -14.70 20.20
C GLY A 86 5.54 -14.44 19.48
N GLN A 87 4.56 -13.90 20.20
CA GLN A 87 3.29 -13.48 19.60
C GLN A 87 3.50 -12.20 18.78
N LEU A 88 3.08 -12.23 17.51
CA LEU A 88 3.14 -11.05 16.64
C LEU A 88 2.24 -9.90 17.15
N GLY A 89 1.19 -10.24 17.89
CA GLY A 89 0.25 -9.26 18.43
C GLY A 89 -0.55 -8.54 17.35
N ILE A 90 -0.86 -9.22 16.25
CA ILE A 90 -1.69 -8.69 15.16
C ILE A 90 -2.82 -9.65 14.85
N THR A 91 -3.93 -9.12 14.35
CA THR A 91 -4.89 -9.89 13.56
C THR A 91 -4.81 -9.44 12.12
N ILE A 92 -5.06 -10.37 11.21
CA ILE A 92 -5.01 -10.14 9.77
C ILE A 92 -6.40 -10.31 9.18
N ARG A 93 -6.67 -9.57 8.12
CA ARG A 93 -7.88 -9.68 7.31
C ARG A 93 -7.51 -9.75 5.85
N THR A 94 -8.32 -10.45 5.08
CA THR A 94 -8.34 -10.30 3.63
C THR A 94 -9.17 -9.09 3.25
N ASN A 95 -8.82 -8.49 2.12
CA ASN A 95 -9.70 -7.57 1.43
C ASN A 95 -10.17 -8.23 0.13
N PRO A 96 -11.43 -8.70 0.05
CA PRO A 96 -11.94 -9.38 -1.16
C PRO A 96 -12.05 -8.45 -2.37
N ARG A 97 -11.84 -7.14 -2.19
CA ARG A 97 -11.77 -6.16 -3.28
C ARG A 97 -10.38 -6.09 -3.93
N ILE A 98 -9.41 -6.83 -3.40
CA ILE A 98 -8.05 -6.91 -3.95
C ILE A 98 -7.84 -8.33 -4.47
N PRO A 99 -7.66 -8.52 -5.78
CA PRO A 99 -7.64 -9.83 -6.42
C PRO A 99 -6.35 -10.63 -6.14
N ASP A 100 -5.36 -10.03 -5.48
CA ASP A 100 -4.09 -10.69 -5.08
C ASP A 100 -4.15 -11.32 -3.68
N ASN A 101 -5.34 -11.63 -3.16
CA ASN A 101 -5.53 -12.17 -1.80
C ASN A 101 -4.77 -11.35 -0.74
N GLY A 102 -4.80 -10.02 -0.85
CA GLY A 102 -3.93 -9.19 -0.02
C GLY A 102 -4.23 -9.32 1.47
N LEU A 103 -3.21 -9.63 2.28
CA LEU A 103 -3.32 -9.67 3.74
C LEU A 103 -3.03 -8.31 4.36
N PHE A 104 -4.01 -7.79 5.07
CA PHE A 104 -3.93 -6.52 5.79
C PHE A 104 -3.94 -6.75 7.27
N ILE A 105 -3.22 -5.92 8.01
CA ILE A 105 -3.34 -5.88 9.46
C ILE A 105 -4.69 -5.27 9.83
N ASN A 106 -5.55 -6.08 10.43
CA ASN A 106 -6.87 -5.68 10.89
C ASN A 106 -6.79 -4.98 12.25
N SER A 107 -6.04 -5.56 13.19
CA SER A 107 -5.81 -4.97 14.51
C SER A 107 -4.38 -5.25 14.96
N ILE A 108 -3.89 -4.41 15.87
CA ILE A 108 -2.59 -4.56 16.50
C ILE A 108 -2.71 -4.38 18.01
N VAL A 109 -2.04 -5.24 18.77
CA VAL A 109 -1.97 -5.17 20.22
C VAL A 109 -1.11 -3.96 20.60
N PRO A 110 -1.63 -3.02 21.42
CA PRO A 110 -0.84 -1.88 21.88
C PRO A 110 0.44 -2.33 22.58
N ASN A 111 1.52 -1.58 22.39
CA ASN A 111 2.85 -1.87 22.96
C ASN A 111 3.50 -3.19 22.51
N SER A 112 2.92 -3.93 21.55
CA SER A 112 3.60 -5.06 20.91
C SER A 112 4.83 -4.62 20.11
N TYR A 113 5.71 -5.56 19.78
CA TYR A 113 6.91 -5.28 18.98
C TYR A 113 6.53 -4.58 17.66
N LEU A 114 5.56 -5.12 16.91
CA LEU A 114 5.12 -4.54 15.65
C LEU A 114 4.54 -3.12 15.84
N SER A 115 3.79 -2.87 16.92
CA SER A 115 3.26 -1.53 17.23
C SER A 115 4.40 -0.53 17.48
N GLN A 116 5.44 -0.94 18.20
CA GLN A 116 6.63 -0.11 18.44
C GLN A 116 7.47 0.12 17.18
N GLN A 117 7.45 -0.80 16.23
CA GLN A 117 8.03 -0.59 14.90
C GLN A 117 7.19 0.35 14.04
N GLY A 118 6.06 0.90 14.54
CA GLY A 118 5.19 1.78 13.78
C GLY A 118 4.32 1.04 12.77
N VAL A 119 4.06 -0.25 12.97
CA VAL A 119 3.04 -0.99 12.22
C VAL A 119 1.67 -0.54 12.64
N THR A 120 0.86 -0.19 11.66
CA THR A 120 -0.51 0.30 11.87
C THR A 120 -1.52 -0.69 11.32
N THR A 121 -2.78 -0.53 11.73
CA THR A 121 -3.89 -1.13 10.99
C THR A 121 -3.83 -0.69 9.52
N ASN A 122 -4.34 -1.53 8.63
CA ASN A 122 -4.26 -1.40 7.17
C ASN A 122 -2.86 -1.50 6.56
N SER A 123 -1.81 -1.77 7.35
CA SER A 123 -0.52 -2.15 6.77
C SER A 123 -0.70 -3.41 5.91
N TYR A 124 -0.16 -3.36 4.70
CA TYR A 124 -0.23 -4.46 3.74
C TYR A 124 0.98 -5.38 3.90
N ILE A 125 0.74 -6.68 4.00
CA ILE A 125 1.80 -7.69 4.12
C ILE A 125 2.03 -8.27 2.74
N THR A 126 3.22 -8.05 2.19
CA THR A 126 3.61 -8.54 0.86
C THR A 126 4.48 -9.79 0.93
N HIS A 127 5.37 -9.85 1.92
CA HIS A 127 6.31 -10.96 2.10
C HIS A 127 6.37 -11.41 3.55
N VAL A 128 6.56 -12.72 3.74
CA VAL A 128 6.82 -13.33 5.05
C VAL A 128 7.97 -14.32 4.87
N ASN A 129 9.05 -14.13 5.65
CA ASN A 129 10.26 -14.97 5.58
C ASN A 129 10.83 -15.12 4.14
N GLY A 130 10.77 -14.04 3.35
CA GLY A 130 11.25 -14.03 1.96
C GLY A 130 10.29 -14.66 0.95
N VAL A 131 9.16 -15.21 1.38
CA VAL A 131 8.10 -15.73 0.49
C VAL A 131 7.13 -14.61 0.15
N ASP A 132 6.90 -14.38 -1.13
CA ASP A 132 5.84 -13.47 -1.62
C ASP A 132 4.47 -14.11 -1.37
N ILE A 133 3.80 -13.66 -0.32
CA ILE A 133 2.55 -14.27 0.12
C ILE A 133 1.37 -13.90 -0.78
N ARG A 134 1.48 -12.85 -1.59
CA ARG A 134 0.40 -12.40 -2.49
C ARG A 134 0.05 -13.43 -3.57
N LYS A 135 0.98 -14.31 -3.87
CA LYS A 135 0.84 -15.36 -4.89
C LYS A 135 0.27 -16.66 -4.35
N LEU A 136 0.07 -16.73 -3.03
CA LEU A 136 -0.44 -17.92 -2.36
C LEU A 136 -1.97 -17.85 -2.24
N ASP A 137 -2.60 -19.02 -2.14
CA ASP A 137 -3.98 -19.10 -1.67
C ASP A 137 -4.07 -18.69 -0.20
N PHE A 138 -5.26 -18.28 0.23
CA PHE A 138 -5.46 -17.70 1.56
C PHE A 138 -5.00 -18.61 2.71
N ASP A 139 -5.28 -19.92 2.62
CA ASP A 139 -4.91 -20.85 3.69
C ASP A 139 -3.37 -20.95 3.79
N SER A 140 -2.69 -21.05 2.64
CA SER A 140 -1.21 -21.01 2.57
C SER A 140 -0.60 -19.70 3.06
N GLN A 141 -1.29 -18.56 2.90
CA GLN A 141 -0.84 -17.27 3.44
C GLN A 141 -0.93 -17.23 4.96
N ILE A 142 -2.06 -17.70 5.52
CA ILE A 142 -2.24 -17.79 6.97
C ILE A 142 -1.17 -18.71 7.57
N ASP A 143 -0.94 -19.88 6.99
CA ASP A 143 0.08 -20.82 7.42
C ASP A 143 1.48 -20.23 7.37
N SER A 144 1.82 -19.45 6.34
CA SER A 144 3.11 -18.77 6.25
C SER A 144 3.35 -17.77 7.39
N ILE A 145 2.28 -17.16 7.91
CA ILE A 145 2.33 -16.24 9.05
C ILE A 145 2.31 -16.99 10.38
N THR A 146 1.48 -18.01 10.52
CA THR A 146 1.29 -18.77 11.78
C THR A 146 2.35 -19.83 12.02
N ALA A 147 3.06 -20.33 11.00
CA ALA A 147 4.17 -21.27 11.15
C ALA A 147 5.29 -20.75 12.08
N TYR A 148 5.31 -19.44 12.36
CA TYR A 148 6.18 -18.84 13.38
C TYR A 148 5.80 -19.21 14.84
N HIS A 149 4.67 -19.86 15.07
CA HIS A 149 4.23 -20.32 16.40
C HIS A 149 4.72 -21.73 16.81
N GLY A 150 5.37 -22.49 15.93
CA GLY A 150 5.62 -23.93 16.13
C GLY A 150 7.01 -24.35 16.66
N GLY A 151 7.89 -23.41 17.03
CA GLY A 151 9.32 -23.70 17.22
C GLY A 151 9.85 -23.89 18.64
N TYR A 152 9.04 -23.76 19.71
CA TYR A 152 9.52 -23.98 21.08
C TYR A 152 8.98 -25.28 21.66
N PRO A 153 9.84 -26.28 21.95
CA PRO A 153 9.44 -27.38 22.83
C PRO A 153 9.09 -26.80 24.20
N ARG A 154 7.98 -27.26 24.77
CA ARG A 154 7.63 -27.02 26.18
C ARG A 154 8.69 -27.60 27.10
#